data_AF-A0A6P8HIX5-F1
#
_entry.id   AF-A0A6P8HIX5-F1
#
_cell.length_a   1.000
_cell.length_b   1.000
_cell.length_c   1.000
_cell.angle_alpha   90.00
_cell.angle_beta   90.00
_cell.angle_gamma   90.00
#
_symmetry.space_group_name_H-M   'P 1'
#
loop_
_entity.id
_entity.type
_entity.pdbx_description
1 polymer ?
#
loop_
_entity_poly.entity_id
_entity_poly.type
_entity_poly.pdbx_seq_one_letter_code
_entity_poly.pdbx_strand_id
1 'polypeptide(L)'
;MSLLILALVTLLRSSQGTPVDRCHDQSARYVYKPVFSTHKTWENAVADCQIQGVCLARPSSPSNLKTIQLAFLENKVHGKKMYWVGIKYDAQISNFKWDNDLPVTNRQSFSQITNLSEQKSPNFDKRCLAATRATKLEAQRCGTTMKYMCQIPLKAANTNAPFSVSTNIGNNGNNGNNGNGNNGNSGNKGNGKGNKQVESFVNGMKDLKPHNKDSLKNAMNLTTTLMKNIERGTKNGNEKSNFMKGALQLEKFSIEYAKQHINKTNKDPIRRNNERFVLEMRKVFTKPQKNLKFPEDLNRGEATIIELPASLFNVIKDSGIVMVSSLFTGVSDTLPTLTEDSSKKHLLISDVISSTLDPKPEGVLPENVTIILEHTNMSQPSSYKPKCVFWKFKVDNQFNGTWSSSGCTVKESNNNRTVCSCNHMTSFALLMQVDEQKTVSCMLLF
;
A
#
# COMPACT_ATOMS: atom_id res chain seq x y z
N MET A 1 -56.49 -18.29 5.35
CA MET A 1 -55.26 -18.16 6.17
C MET A 1 -53.95 -18.33 5.38
N SER A 2 -53.90 -19.06 4.25
CA SER A 2 -52.66 -19.19 3.43
C SER A 2 -52.34 -18.04 2.46
N LEU A 3 -53.22 -17.04 2.29
CA LEU A 3 -52.98 -15.90 1.37
C LEU A 3 -52.55 -14.60 2.06
N LEU A 4 -52.81 -14.45 3.37
CA LEU A 4 -52.40 -13.25 4.12
C LEU A 4 -50.93 -13.27 4.57
N ILE A 5 -50.35 -14.45 4.79
CA ILE A 5 -48.96 -14.59 5.22
C ILE A 5 -47.99 -14.31 4.06
N LEU A 6 -48.38 -14.66 2.82
CA LEU A 6 -47.56 -14.37 1.65
C LEU A 6 -47.56 -12.87 1.32
N ALA A 7 -48.68 -12.18 1.52
CA ALA A 7 -48.78 -10.72 1.35
C ALA A 7 -47.96 -9.92 2.38
N LEU A 8 -47.87 -10.40 3.64
CA LEU A 8 -47.05 -9.75 4.67
C LEU A 8 -45.54 -9.89 4.42
N VAL A 9 -45.09 -11.00 3.83
CA VAL A 9 -43.67 -11.18 3.47
C VAL A 9 -43.27 -10.31 2.28
N THR A 10 -44.18 -10.01 1.35
CA THR A 10 -43.93 -9.05 0.26
C THR A 10 -44.00 -7.60 0.72
N LEU A 11 -44.87 -7.26 1.68
CA LEU A 11 -45.00 -5.89 2.23
C LEU A 11 -43.90 -5.52 3.24
N LEU A 12 -43.24 -6.48 3.88
CA LEU A 12 -42.05 -6.22 4.71
C LEU A 12 -40.74 -6.07 3.90
N ARG A 13 -40.78 -6.31 2.58
CA ARG A 13 -39.68 -5.99 1.65
C ARG A 13 -39.78 -4.60 1.03
N SER A 14 -40.89 -3.86 1.23
CA SER A 14 -41.12 -2.56 0.59
C SER A 14 -40.86 -1.34 1.47
N SER A 15 -40.23 -1.48 2.65
CA SER A 15 -39.83 -0.32 3.49
C SER A 15 -38.32 -0.06 3.56
N GLN A 16 -37.49 -0.85 2.87
CA GLN A 16 -36.12 -0.45 2.63
C GLN A 16 -36.12 0.47 1.41
N GLY A 17 -35.85 1.76 1.64
CA GLY A 17 -35.64 2.72 0.56
C GLY A 17 -34.74 2.13 -0.54
N THR A 18 -35.00 2.52 -1.78
CA THR A 18 -34.25 2.06 -2.97
C THR A 18 -32.77 1.90 -2.64
N PRO A 19 -32.15 0.72 -2.86
CA PRO A 19 -30.72 0.52 -2.60
C PRO A 19 -29.95 1.61 -3.33
N VAL A 20 -29.36 2.54 -2.58
CA VAL A 20 -28.57 3.61 -3.18
C VAL A 20 -27.41 2.96 -3.92
N ASP A 21 -27.39 3.07 -5.24
CA ASP A 21 -26.30 2.53 -6.06
C ASP A 21 -25.03 3.34 -5.79
N ARG A 22 -24.19 2.86 -4.86
CA ARG A 22 -22.95 3.52 -4.43
C ARG A 22 -21.84 3.50 -5.49
N CYS A 23 -22.07 2.81 -6.61
CA CYS A 23 -21.07 2.43 -7.60
C CYS A 23 -21.47 2.83 -9.02
N HIS A 24 -22.33 3.85 -9.12
CA HIS A 24 -22.88 4.32 -10.38
C HIS A 24 -21.81 4.72 -11.41
N ASP A 25 -22.20 4.70 -12.68
CA ASP A 25 -21.40 4.83 -13.91
C ASP A 25 -20.61 6.15 -14.01
N GLN A 26 -19.54 6.28 -13.23
CA GLN A 26 -18.64 7.45 -13.22
C GLN A 26 -17.19 7.02 -13.05
N SER A 27 -16.66 6.23 -13.98
CA SER A 27 -15.26 5.75 -14.00
C SER A 27 -14.17 6.78 -13.66
N ALA A 28 -14.36 8.06 -13.98
CA ALA A 28 -13.45 9.16 -13.59
C ALA A 28 -13.34 9.37 -12.07
N ARG A 29 -14.22 8.73 -11.29
CA ARG A 29 -14.25 8.74 -9.83
C ARG A 29 -13.82 7.40 -9.23
N TYR A 30 -13.26 6.45 -9.99
CA TYR A 30 -12.87 5.16 -9.43
C TYR A 30 -11.50 4.68 -9.91
N VAL A 31 -10.79 3.96 -9.04
CA VAL A 31 -9.60 3.17 -9.39
C VAL A 31 -9.94 1.69 -9.28
N TYR A 32 -9.54 0.89 -10.27
CA TYR A 32 -9.78 -0.54 -10.26
C TYR A 32 -8.59 -1.28 -9.65
N LYS A 33 -8.81 -2.07 -8.60
CA LYS A 33 -7.75 -2.84 -7.95
C LYS A 33 -8.00 -4.34 -8.01
N PRO A 34 -7.04 -5.13 -8.52
CA PRO A 34 -7.10 -6.58 -8.41
C PRO A 34 -6.92 -7.04 -6.95
N VAL A 35 -7.71 -8.03 -6.54
CA VAL A 35 -7.54 -8.73 -5.27
C VAL A 35 -6.74 -10.00 -5.51
N PHE A 36 -5.57 -10.10 -4.88
CA PHE A 36 -4.55 -11.10 -5.26
C PHE A 36 -4.53 -12.36 -4.39
N SER A 37 -5.11 -12.30 -3.18
CA SER A 37 -4.93 -13.29 -2.11
C SER A 37 -5.79 -14.54 -2.27
N THR A 38 -6.89 -14.52 -3.01
CA THR A 38 -7.77 -15.70 -3.16
C THR A 38 -8.50 -15.73 -4.50
N HIS A 39 -8.67 -16.93 -5.07
CA HIS A 39 -9.58 -17.17 -6.20
C HIS A 39 -10.99 -17.38 -5.61
N LYS A 40 -11.99 -16.70 -6.17
CA LYS A 40 -13.37 -16.74 -5.67
C LYS A 40 -14.34 -16.99 -6.82
N THR A 41 -15.47 -17.62 -6.52
CA THR A 41 -16.64 -17.61 -7.42
C THR A 41 -17.13 -16.18 -7.60
N TRP A 42 -17.93 -15.92 -8.64
CA TRP A 42 -18.44 -14.58 -8.88
C TRP A 42 -19.22 -14.05 -7.68
N GLU A 43 -20.15 -14.84 -7.13
CA GLU A 43 -20.96 -14.45 -5.96
C GLU A 43 -20.10 -14.15 -4.70
N ASN A 44 -19.03 -14.92 -4.47
CA ASN A 44 -18.12 -14.67 -3.35
C ASN A 44 -17.22 -13.44 -3.58
N ALA A 45 -16.87 -13.14 -4.83
CA ALA A 45 -16.14 -11.94 -5.19
C ALA A 45 -17.01 -10.67 -5.00
N VAL A 46 -18.30 -10.75 -5.30
CA VAL A 46 -19.29 -9.70 -4.98
C VAL A 46 -19.30 -9.43 -3.48
N ALA A 47 -19.50 -10.47 -2.67
CA ALA A 47 -19.56 -10.33 -1.22
C ALA A 47 -18.27 -9.73 -0.64
N ASP A 48 -17.10 -10.11 -1.16
CA ASP A 48 -15.81 -9.60 -0.68
C ASP A 48 -15.62 -8.10 -0.96
N CYS A 49 -15.95 -7.62 -2.17
CA CYS A 49 -15.92 -6.18 -2.44
C CYS A 49 -16.94 -5.42 -1.58
N GLN A 50 -18.14 -5.99 -1.37
CA GLN A 50 -19.18 -5.39 -0.55
C GLN A 50 -18.79 -5.26 0.94
N ILE A 51 -18.08 -6.24 1.51
CA ILE A 51 -17.51 -6.16 2.87
C ILE A 51 -16.58 -4.94 3.00
N GLN A 52 -15.87 -4.58 1.94
CA GLN A 52 -15.00 -3.40 1.89
C GLN A 52 -15.75 -2.09 1.58
N GLY A 53 -17.09 -2.13 1.53
CA GLY A 53 -17.92 -0.97 1.21
C GLY A 53 -17.81 -0.50 -0.24
N VAL A 54 -17.31 -1.35 -1.14
CA VAL A 54 -17.11 -1.07 -2.57
C VAL A 54 -17.82 -2.13 -3.43
N CYS A 55 -17.72 -2.01 -4.76
CA CYS A 55 -18.34 -2.95 -5.69
C CYS A 55 -17.27 -3.70 -6.49
N LEU A 56 -17.66 -4.82 -7.08
CA LEU A 56 -16.88 -5.36 -8.19
C LEU A 56 -16.79 -4.31 -9.30
N ALA A 57 -15.70 -4.35 -10.07
CA ALA A 57 -15.47 -3.42 -11.15
C ALA A 57 -16.61 -3.49 -12.18
N ARG A 58 -17.22 -2.35 -12.49
CA ARG A 58 -18.34 -2.23 -13.45
C ARG A 58 -17.89 -1.47 -14.70
N PRO A 59 -17.15 -2.10 -15.63
CA PRO A 59 -16.84 -1.44 -16.89
C PRO A 59 -18.12 -1.23 -17.70
N SER A 60 -18.45 0.03 -17.99
CA SER A 60 -19.62 0.41 -18.80
C SER A 60 -19.26 0.76 -20.25
N SER A 61 -17.98 0.88 -20.57
CA SER A 61 -17.47 1.36 -21.88
C SER A 61 -16.07 0.82 -22.20
N PRO A 62 -15.59 0.93 -23.46
CA PRO A 62 -14.23 0.52 -23.82
C PRO A 62 -13.14 1.25 -23.03
N SER A 63 -13.33 2.54 -22.71
CA SER A 63 -12.35 3.30 -21.93
C SER A 63 -12.24 2.75 -20.50
N ASN A 64 -13.36 2.35 -19.89
CA ASN A 64 -13.39 1.76 -18.54
C ASN A 64 -12.72 0.40 -18.52
N LEU A 65 -13.02 -0.43 -19.53
CA LEU A 65 -12.36 -1.73 -19.70
C LEU A 65 -10.85 -1.54 -19.92
N LYS A 66 -10.43 -0.51 -20.65
CA LYS A 66 -9.01 -0.19 -20.83
C LYS A 66 -8.33 0.18 -19.51
N THR A 67 -8.97 0.97 -18.64
CA THR A 67 -8.42 1.28 -17.31
C THR A 67 -8.28 0.04 -16.44
N ILE A 68 -9.27 -0.86 -16.47
CA ILE A 68 -9.21 -2.17 -15.80
C ILE A 68 -8.04 -3.00 -16.34
N GLN A 69 -7.82 -3.00 -17.66
CA GLN A 69 -6.72 -3.72 -18.30
C GLN A 69 -5.34 -3.13 -18.01
N LEU A 70 -5.22 -1.81 -17.88
CA LEU A 70 -3.98 -1.17 -17.48
C LEU A 70 -3.56 -1.62 -16.06
N ALA A 71 -4.52 -1.80 -15.15
CA ALA A 71 -4.27 -2.40 -13.85
C ALA A 71 -3.77 -3.87 -13.94
N PHE A 72 -3.99 -4.58 -15.07
CA PHE A 72 -3.34 -5.87 -15.33
C PHE A 72 -1.85 -5.72 -15.70
N LEU A 73 -1.50 -4.66 -16.43
CA LEU A 73 -0.17 -4.45 -17.00
C LEU A 73 0.85 -3.88 -16.00
N GLU A 74 0.39 -3.04 -15.06
CA GLU A 74 1.19 -2.57 -13.92
C GLU A 74 1.68 -3.72 -13.02
N ASN A 75 1.13 -4.94 -13.18
CA ASN A 75 1.38 -6.10 -12.34
C ASN A 75 1.93 -7.33 -13.11
N LYS A 76 2.76 -7.10 -14.15
CA LYS A 76 3.42 -8.10 -15.05
C LYS A 76 3.27 -9.58 -14.66
N VAL A 77 2.33 -10.30 -15.28
CA VAL A 77 2.39 -11.77 -15.34
C VAL A 77 2.00 -12.30 -16.73
N HIS A 78 2.76 -13.29 -17.20
CA HIS A 78 2.60 -14.06 -18.44
C HIS A 78 1.29 -14.90 -18.46
N GLY A 79 0.70 -15.06 -19.64
CA GLY A 79 -0.42 -15.99 -19.91
C GLY A 79 -1.79 -15.49 -19.42
N LYS A 80 -2.85 -15.72 -20.18
CA LYS A 80 -4.21 -15.17 -20.01
C LYS A 80 -4.69 -15.17 -18.54
N LYS A 81 -4.73 -13.99 -17.90
CA LYS A 81 -5.37 -13.79 -16.58
C LYS A 81 -6.73 -13.15 -16.78
N MET A 82 -7.77 -13.84 -16.34
CA MET A 82 -9.15 -13.36 -16.30
C MET A 82 -9.45 -12.88 -14.89
N TYR A 83 -10.17 -11.77 -14.76
CA TYR A 83 -10.59 -11.23 -13.48
C TYR A 83 -12.10 -11.02 -13.45
N TRP A 84 -12.79 -11.46 -12.40
CA TRP A 84 -14.21 -11.15 -12.27
C TRP A 84 -14.45 -9.64 -12.24
N VAL A 85 -15.46 -9.25 -13.00
CA VAL A 85 -16.08 -7.92 -12.98
C VAL A 85 -17.54 -8.06 -12.55
N GLY A 86 -18.14 -6.98 -12.08
CA GLY A 86 -19.47 -6.95 -11.49
C GLY A 86 -20.60 -7.01 -12.51
N ILE A 87 -20.51 -7.90 -13.51
CA ILE A 87 -21.49 -8.04 -14.58
C ILE A 87 -21.89 -9.52 -14.72
N LYS A 88 -23.21 -9.76 -14.72
CA LYS A 88 -23.81 -11.07 -14.93
C LYS A 88 -24.99 -10.95 -15.89
N TYR A 89 -25.18 -11.93 -16.77
CA TYR A 89 -26.37 -12.04 -17.60
C TYR A 89 -27.53 -12.62 -16.80
N ASP A 90 -28.71 -12.01 -16.93
CA ASP A 90 -29.94 -12.45 -16.31
C ASP A 90 -30.97 -12.78 -17.40
N ALA A 91 -31.34 -14.06 -17.45
CA ALA A 91 -32.26 -14.58 -18.46
C ALA A 91 -33.69 -14.08 -18.26
N GLN A 92 -34.10 -13.71 -17.05
CA GLN A 92 -35.46 -13.24 -16.76
C GLN A 92 -35.74 -11.89 -17.41
N ILE A 93 -34.75 -11.01 -17.40
CA ILE A 93 -34.82 -9.68 -18.02
C ILE A 93 -34.18 -9.64 -19.41
N SER A 94 -33.72 -10.80 -19.92
CA SER A 94 -32.99 -10.96 -21.18
C SER A 94 -31.87 -9.91 -21.36
N ASN A 95 -31.17 -9.56 -20.28
CA ASN A 95 -30.19 -8.48 -20.26
C ASN A 95 -29.12 -8.70 -19.18
N PHE A 96 -28.07 -7.90 -19.20
CA PHE A 96 -27.06 -7.88 -18.14
C PHE A 96 -27.55 -7.10 -16.91
N LYS A 97 -27.05 -7.49 -15.75
CA LYS A 97 -27.18 -6.81 -14.47
C LYS A 97 -25.82 -6.63 -13.80
N TRP A 98 -25.74 -5.63 -12.93
CA TRP A 98 -24.59 -5.37 -12.10
C TRP A 98 -24.52 -6.34 -10.90
N ASP A 99 -23.44 -6.27 -10.12
CA ASP A 99 -23.22 -7.05 -8.89
C ASP A 99 -24.21 -6.76 -7.74
N ASN A 100 -25.07 -5.77 -7.89
CA ASN A 100 -26.18 -5.46 -6.98
C ASN A 100 -27.56 -5.80 -7.56
N ASP A 101 -27.60 -6.64 -8.59
CA ASP A 101 -28.80 -7.06 -9.30
C ASP A 101 -29.56 -5.97 -10.08
N LEU A 102 -29.06 -4.73 -10.13
CA LEU A 102 -29.66 -3.69 -10.96
C LEU A 102 -29.39 -3.92 -12.46
N PRO A 103 -30.38 -3.72 -13.36
CA PRO A 103 -30.17 -3.84 -14.80
C PRO A 103 -29.13 -2.86 -15.34
N VAL A 104 -28.35 -3.30 -16.34
CA VAL A 104 -27.46 -2.39 -17.10
C VAL A 104 -28.29 -1.57 -18.10
N THR A 105 -28.28 -0.24 -17.94
CA THR A 105 -29.14 0.69 -18.71
C THR A 105 -28.41 1.42 -19.86
N ASN A 106 -27.11 1.66 -19.77
CA ASN A 106 -26.31 2.35 -20.80
C ASN A 106 -25.92 1.42 -21.96
N ARG A 107 -26.77 1.31 -23.00
CA ARG A 107 -26.64 0.24 -24.02
C ARG A 107 -25.60 0.47 -25.12
N GLN A 108 -25.34 1.71 -25.54
CA GLN A 108 -24.48 1.95 -26.72
C GLN A 108 -23.01 1.61 -26.45
N SER A 109 -22.38 2.23 -25.44
CA SER A 109 -20.97 1.96 -25.10
C SER A 109 -20.77 0.57 -24.50
N PHE A 110 -21.75 0.05 -23.77
CA PHE A 110 -21.66 -1.26 -23.13
C PHE A 110 -21.72 -2.42 -24.13
N SER A 111 -22.45 -2.26 -25.24
CA SER A 111 -22.50 -3.26 -26.32
C SER A 111 -21.15 -3.48 -27.00
N GLN A 112 -20.24 -2.49 -26.93
CA GLN A 112 -18.90 -2.59 -27.53
C GLN A 112 -17.96 -3.51 -26.74
N ILE A 113 -18.21 -3.67 -25.43
CA ILE A 113 -17.38 -4.50 -24.52
C ILE A 113 -18.05 -5.81 -24.13
N THR A 114 -19.26 -6.11 -24.63
CA THR A 114 -20.01 -7.34 -24.32
C THR A 114 -20.47 -8.05 -25.60
N ASN A 115 -20.97 -9.28 -25.45
CA ASN A 115 -21.59 -10.05 -26.52
C ASN A 115 -22.95 -10.58 -26.08
N LEU A 116 -24.00 -9.77 -26.26
CA LEU A 116 -25.35 -10.12 -25.81
C LEU A 116 -25.96 -11.30 -26.60
N SER A 117 -25.65 -11.43 -27.89
CA SER A 117 -26.17 -12.53 -28.72
C SER A 117 -25.66 -13.89 -28.26
N GLU A 118 -24.38 -13.97 -27.88
CA GLU A 118 -23.78 -15.18 -27.28
C GLU A 118 -24.51 -15.60 -25.99
N GLN A 119 -24.87 -14.63 -25.15
CA GLN A 119 -25.59 -14.87 -23.90
C GLN A 119 -27.04 -15.36 -24.10
N LYS A 120 -27.66 -15.05 -25.24
CA LYS A 120 -29.05 -15.47 -25.51
C LYS A 120 -29.17 -16.94 -25.92
N SER A 121 -28.06 -17.64 -26.14
CA SER A 121 -28.11 -19.06 -26.52
C SER A 121 -28.75 -19.91 -25.40
N PRO A 122 -29.77 -20.76 -25.71
CA PRO A 122 -30.53 -21.52 -24.72
C PRO A 122 -29.68 -22.42 -23.82
N ASN A 123 -28.58 -22.97 -24.37
CA ASN A 123 -27.69 -23.91 -23.69
C ASN A 123 -26.41 -23.25 -23.16
N PHE A 124 -26.37 -21.93 -23.03
CA PHE A 124 -25.18 -21.21 -22.60
C PHE A 124 -25.11 -21.14 -21.06
N ASP A 125 -24.18 -21.86 -20.46
CA ASP A 125 -24.00 -21.95 -18.99
C ASP A 125 -23.09 -20.84 -18.42
N LYS A 126 -22.43 -20.06 -19.28
CA LYS A 126 -21.50 -18.99 -18.91
C LYS A 126 -22.21 -17.65 -18.74
N ARG A 127 -22.70 -17.40 -17.52
CA ARG A 127 -23.50 -16.21 -17.20
C ARG A 127 -22.73 -15.04 -16.57
N CYS A 128 -21.53 -15.25 -16.05
CA CYS A 128 -20.75 -14.21 -15.37
C CYS A 128 -19.62 -13.71 -16.27
N LEU A 129 -19.32 -12.40 -16.23
CA LEU A 129 -18.30 -11.82 -17.10
C LEU A 129 -16.98 -11.59 -16.39
N ALA A 130 -15.89 -11.84 -17.10
CA ALA A 130 -14.53 -11.57 -16.66
C ALA A 130 -13.81 -10.63 -17.63
N ALA A 131 -13.01 -9.72 -17.08
CA ALA A 131 -12.10 -8.89 -17.85
C ALA A 131 -10.83 -9.65 -18.19
N THR A 132 -10.41 -9.58 -19.45
CA THR A 132 -9.17 -10.17 -19.98
C THR A 132 -8.39 -9.11 -20.75
N ARG A 133 -7.32 -9.49 -21.46
CA ARG A 133 -6.61 -8.57 -22.36
C ARG A 133 -7.39 -8.29 -23.67
N ALA A 134 -8.49 -8.99 -23.92
CA ALA A 134 -9.33 -8.78 -25.09
C ALA A 134 -10.17 -7.49 -24.97
N THR A 135 -10.56 -6.90 -26.10
CA THR A 135 -11.39 -5.68 -26.13
C THR A 135 -12.84 -5.89 -25.68
N LYS A 136 -13.26 -7.16 -25.50
CA LYS A 136 -14.55 -7.56 -24.95
C LYS A 136 -14.37 -8.39 -23.69
N LEU A 137 -15.35 -8.32 -22.80
CA LEU A 137 -15.45 -9.18 -21.64
C LEU A 137 -15.74 -10.62 -22.08
N GLU A 138 -15.13 -11.56 -21.37
CA GLU A 138 -15.30 -12.99 -21.64
C GLU A 138 -16.32 -13.59 -20.67
N ALA A 139 -17.29 -14.32 -21.22
CA ALA A 139 -18.27 -15.05 -20.43
C ALA A 139 -17.62 -16.28 -19.79
N GLN A 140 -17.95 -16.54 -18.52
CA GLN A 140 -17.45 -17.66 -17.73
C GLN A 140 -18.56 -18.24 -16.84
N ARG A 141 -18.37 -19.48 -16.36
CA ARG A 141 -19.27 -20.10 -15.39
C ARG A 141 -19.12 -19.40 -14.05
N CYS A 142 -20.22 -18.93 -13.46
CA CYS A 142 -20.18 -18.16 -12.20
C CYS A 142 -19.51 -18.93 -11.04
N GLY A 143 -19.63 -20.26 -11.03
CA GLY A 143 -19.00 -21.15 -10.06
C GLY A 143 -17.49 -21.35 -10.24
N THR A 144 -16.87 -20.85 -11.32
CA THR A 144 -15.42 -20.90 -11.49
C THR A 144 -14.74 -19.97 -10.49
N THR A 145 -13.63 -20.41 -9.88
CA THR A 145 -12.85 -19.54 -9.01
C THR A 145 -11.77 -18.80 -9.80
N MET A 146 -11.75 -17.47 -9.71
CA MET A 146 -10.68 -16.65 -10.27
C MET A 146 -10.43 -15.41 -9.42
N LYS A 147 -9.35 -14.69 -9.74
CA LYS A 147 -9.11 -13.37 -9.16
C LYS A 147 -10.19 -12.41 -9.62
N TYR A 148 -10.36 -11.30 -8.91
CA TYR A 148 -11.42 -10.33 -9.19
C TYR A 148 -10.92 -8.92 -8.96
N MET A 149 -11.67 -7.95 -9.46
CA MET A 149 -11.33 -6.54 -9.31
C MET A 149 -12.47 -5.80 -8.63
N CYS A 150 -12.13 -5.02 -7.61
CA CYS A 150 -13.07 -4.07 -7.02
C CYS A 150 -12.81 -2.67 -7.60
N GLN A 151 -13.87 -1.87 -7.74
CA GLN A 151 -13.77 -0.45 -8.06
C GLN A 151 -13.80 0.38 -6.78
N ILE A 152 -12.80 1.24 -6.59
CA ILE A 152 -12.60 2.00 -5.36
C ILE A 152 -12.80 3.49 -5.65
N PRO A 153 -13.71 4.20 -4.95
CA PRO A 153 -13.92 5.63 -5.16
C PRO A 153 -12.62 6.43 -4.97
N LEU A 154 -12.30 7.27 -5.96
CA LEU A 154 -11.39 8.40 -5.86
C LEU A 154 -12.07 9.42 -4.95
N LYS A 155 -11.47 9.71 -3.79
CA LYS A 155 -11.98 10.77 -2.91
C LYS A 155 -11.93 12.09 -3.67
N ALA A 156 -13.10 12.66 -3.99
CA ALA A 156 -13.20 14.01 -4.51
C ALA A 156 -12.68 14.98 -3.44
N ALA A 157 -11.84 15.93 -3.85
CA ALA A 157 -11.50 17.07 -3.02
C ALA A 157 -12.77 17.91 -2.78
N ASN A 158 -13.27 17.88 -1.54
CA ASN A 158 -14.26 18.76 -0.92
C ASN A 158 -15.72 18.75 -1.42
N THR A 159 -16.66 18.47 -0.50
CA THR A 159 -17.88 19.28 -0.22
C THR A 159 -18.51 18.86 1.12
N ASN A 160 -18.93 19.87 1.89
CA ASN A 160 -19.50 19.83 3.24
C ASN A 160 -20.82 19.03 3.39
N ALA A 161 -20.96 18.29 4.50
CA ALA A 161 -22.14 18.31 5.39
C ALA A 161 -21.82 17.56 6.72
N PRO A 162 -22.29 18.05 7.87
CA PRO A 162 -21.90 17.56 9.20
C PRO A 162 -22.88 16.50 9.72
N PHE A 163 -22.45 15.53 10.53
CA PHE A 163 -23.35 14.94 11.53
C PHE A 163 -22.61 14.38 12.76
N SER A 164 -22.92 15.05 13.88
CA SER A 164 -23.15 14.56 15.24
C SER A 164 -22.17 13.57 15.88
N VAL A 165 -21.43 14.15 16.82
CA VAL A 165 -20.98 13.54 18.07
C VAL A 165 -22.15 12.88 18.81
N SER A 166 -21.91 11.72 19.40
CA SER A 166 -22.49 11.36 20.69
C SER A 166 -21.43 10.64 21.51
N THR A 167 -21.00 11.37 22.53
CA THR A 167 -20.27 10.94 23.70
C THR A 167 -21.00 9.80 24.41
N ASN A 168 -20.24 8.87 24.99
CA ASN A 168 -20.48 8.49 26.37
C ASN A 168 -19.18 8.05 27.05
N ILE A 169 -18.84 8.83 28.07
CA ILE A 169 -17.85 8.57 29.10
C ILE A 169 -18.49 7.55 30.06
N GLY A 170 -17.76 6.47 30.35
CA GLY A 170 -18.14 5.48 31.34
C GLY A 170 -16.88 4.91 31.97
N ASN A 171 -16.39 5.61 32.98
CA ASN A 171 -15.30 5.19 33.87
C ASN A 171 -15.83 4.03 34.74
N ASN A 172 -15.15 2.89 34.80
CA ASN A 172 -15.04 2.13 36.05
C ASN A 172 -13.93 1.08 35.99
N GLY A 173 -13.03 1.14 36.97
CA GLY A 173 -12.01 0.13 37.18
C GLY A 173 -12.59 -1.14 37.82
N ASN A 174 -11.94 -2.27 37.58
CA ASN A 174 -11.62 -3.19 38.66
C ASN A 174 -10.51 -4.16 38.25
N ASN A 175 -9.56 -4.31 39.17
CA ASN A 175 -8.43 -5.21 39.11
C ASN A 175 -8.83 -6.48 39.90
N GLY A 176 -8.59 -7.69 39.37
CA GLY A 176 -8.89 -8.91 40.12
C GLY A 176 -8.82 -10.23 39.37
N ASN A 177 -7.63 -10.82 39.37
CA ASN A 177 -7.26 -12.24 39.49
C ASN A 177 -7.86 -13.38 38.62
N ASN A 178 -6.91 -14.10 37.99
CA ASN A 178 -6.72 -15.55 37.88
C ASN A 178 -7.89 -16.52 37.65
N GLY A 179 -7.82 -17.23 36.53
CA GLY A 179 -8.53 -18.49 36.29
C GLY A 179 -7.84 -19.30 35.19
N ASN A 180 -7.16 -20.37 35.60
CA ASN A 180 -6.52 -21.39 34.77
C ASN A 180 -7.59 -22.22 34.03
N GLY A 181 -7.45 -22.46 32.72
CA GLY A 181 -8.42 -23.22 31.92
C GLY A 181 -7.77 -23.77 30.66
N ASN A 182 -7.68 -25.09 30.60
CA ASN A 182 -6.91 -25.90 29.67
C ASN A 182 -7.55 -26.03 28.27
N ASN A 183 -6.69 -26.18 27.26
CA ASN A 183 -6.85 -26.82 25.94
C ASN A 183 -8.10 -26.54 25.07
N GLY A 184 -7.84 -25.80 23.99
CA GLY A 184 -8.60 -25.87 22.73
C GLY A 184 -7.64 -25.68 21.55
N ASN A 185 -7.21 -26.79 20.95
CA ASN A 185 -6.41 -26.82 19.73
C ASN A 185 -7.26 -26.27 18.56
N SER A 186 -7.01 -25.04 18.13
CA SER A 186 -7.55 -24.49 16.88
C SER A 186 -6.57 -23.48 16.27
N GLY A 187 -6.34 -23.65 14.97
CA GLY A 187 -5.23 -23.07 14.23
C GLY A 187 -5.18 -21.54 14.23
N ASN A 188 -3.96 -21.02 14.34
CA ASN A 188 -3.63 -19.70 13.84
C ASN A 188 -2.13 -19.65 13.51
N LYS A 189 -1.77 -19.84 12.23
CA LYS A 189 -0.38 -19.65 11.77
C LYS A 189 -0.06 -18.15 11.80
N GLY A 190 0.52 -17.72 12.91
CA GLY A 190 1.55 -16.69 13.05
C GLY A 190 1.34 -15.35 12.33
N ASN A 191 0.67 -14.40 12.98
CA ASN A 191 1.03 -12.98 12.86
C ASN A 191 1.81 -12.60 14.12
N GLY A 192 3.14 -12.58 14.00
CA GLY A 192 4.08 -12.33 15.09
C GLY A 192 3.78 -11.04 15.89
N LYS A 193 4.11 -11.05 17.18
CA LYS A 193 3.83 -9.96 18.14
C LYS A 193 4.30 -8.58 17.65
N GLY A 194 5.37 -8.51 16.86
CA GLY A 194 5.88 -7.24 16.34
C GLY A 194 5.06 -6.63 15.19
N ASN A 195 4.44 -7.44 14.32
CA ASN A 195 3.51 -6.92 13.31
C ASN A 195 2.25 -6.32 13.95
N LYS A 196 1.80 -6.84 15.09
CA LYS A 196 0.70 -6.24 15.89
C LYS A 196 1.07 -4.85 16.42
N GLN A 197 2.33 -4.63 16.80
CA GLN A 197 2.80 -3.31 17.26
C GLN A 197 2.77 -2.29 16.10
N VAL A 198 3.17 -2.71 14.90
CA VAL A 198 3.08 -1.87 13.69
C VAL A 198 1.61 -1.52 13.38
N GLU A 199 0.68 -2.45 13.52
CA GLU A 199 -0.75 -2.18 13.31
C GLU A 199 -1.34 -1.21 14.32
N SER A 200 -1.00 -1.37 15.61
CA SER A 200 -1.39 -0.42 16.66
C SER A 200 -0.87 0.99 16.37
N PHE A 201 0.40 1.11 15.97
CA PHE A 201 0.98 2.38 15.54
C PHE A 201 0.22 2.99 14.35
N VAL A 202 -0.05 2.18 13.30
CA VAL A 202 -0.77 2.67 12.12
C VAL A 202 -2.15 3.20 12.46
N ASN A 203 -2.86 2.55 13.38
CA ASN A 203 -4.18 3.01 13.84
C ASN A 203 -4.06 4.29 14.66
N GLY A 204 -3.15 4.34 15.64
CA GLY A 204 -2.91 5.55 16.42
C GLY A 204 -2.53 6.76 15.56
N MET A 205 -1.74 6.55 14.49
CA MET A 205 -1.41 7.60 13.53
C MET A 205 -2.60 8.08 12.70
N LYS A 206 -3.59 7.22 12.41
CA LYS A 206 -4.81 7.60 11.67
C LYS A 206 -5.76 8.44 12.52
N ASP A 207 -5.72 8.27 13.84
CA ASP A 207 -6.54 9.03 14.78
C ASP A 207 -6.03 10.46 15.00
N LEU A 208 -4.77 10.73 14.61
CA LEU A 208 -4.18 12.07 14.69
C LEU A 208 -4.80 13.02 13.66
N LYS A 209 -4.98 14.27 14.08
CA LYS A 209 -5.57 15.34 13.26
C LYS A 209 -4.46 16.29 12.76
N PRO A 210 -4.08 16.28 11.48
CA PRO A 210 -2.92 17.05 11.01
C PRO A 210 -3.00 18.57 11.20
N HIS A 211 -4.21 19.14 11.28
CA HIS A 211 -4.41 20.57 11.55
C HIS A 211 -4.08 20.97 13.00
N ASN A 212 -4.06 20.02 13.94
CA ASN A 212 -3.72 20.30 15.34
C ASN A 212 -2.20 20.32 15.52
N LYS A 213 -1.65 21.38 16.14
CA LYS A 213 -0.21 21.52 16.37
C LYS A 213 0.37 20.35 17.19
N ASP A 214 -0.35 19.88 18.21
CA ASP A 214 0.08 18.79 19.12
C ASP A 214 0.14 17.41 18.44
N SER A 215 -0.55 17.23 17.31
CA SER A 215 -0.55 15.96 16.58
C SER A 215 0.85 15.55 16.15
N LEU A 216 1.74 16.51 15.84
CA LEU A 216 3.13 16.19 15.52
C LEU A 216 3.86 15.60 16.73
N LYS A 217 3.71 16.20 17.92
CA LYS A 217 4.32 15.64 19.15
C LYS A 217 3.82 14.22 19.42
N ASN A 218 2.52 14.00 19.26
CA ASN A 218 1.92 12.67 19.44
C ASN A 218 2.43 11.66 18.40
N ALA A 219 2.58 12.06 17.13
CA ALA A 219 3.18 11.22 16.09
C ALA A 219 4.63 10.85 16.44
N MET A 220 5.41 11.77 17.01
CA MET A 220 6.79 11.49 17.45
C MET A 220 6.86 10.53 18.62
N ASN A 221 5.94 10.66 19.58
CA ASN A 221 5.83 9.72 20.70
C ASN A 221 5.44 8.31 20.23
N LEU A 222 4.46 8.21 19.33
CA LEU A 222 4.04 6.93 18.73
C LEU A 222 5.20 6.28 17.97
N THR A 223 5.95 7.07 17.19
CA THR A 223 7.07 6.58 16.37
C THR A 223 8.20 6.07 17.26
N THR A 224 8.58 6.85 18.28
CA THR A 224 9.59 6.48 19.27
C THR A 224 9.21 5.20 20.02
N THR A 225 7.94 5.08 20.41
CA THR A 225 7.41 3.90 21.11
C THR A 225 7.44 2.66 20.22
N LEU A 226 7.05 2.80 18.94
CA LEU A 226 7.10 1.69 17.98
C LEU A 226 8.54 1.19 17.79
N MET A 227 9.49 2.09 17.57
CA MET A 227 10.90 1.73 17.35
C MET A 227 11.48 0.97 18.55
N LYS A 228 11.28 1.48 19.78
CA LYS A 228 11.74 0.79 21.01
C LYS A 228 11.11 -0.60 21.17
N ASN A 229 9.83 -0.72 20.85
CA ASN A 229 9.10 -1.97 20.98
C ASN A 229 9.54 -3.04 19.98
N ILE A 230 9.77 -2.64 18.73
CA ILE A 230 10.27 -3.54 17.69
C ILE A 230 11.70 -3.99 18.04
N GLU A 231 12.58 -3.06 18.44
CA GLU A 231 13.95 -3.38 18.82
C GLU A 231 14.01 -4.39 19.98
N ARG A 232 13.27 -4.11 21.06
CA ARG A 232 13.16 -5.02 22.21
C ARG A 232 12.57 -6.37 21.79
N GLY A 233 11.59 -6.35 20.89
CA GLY A 233 11.01 -7.56 20.35
C GLY A 233 12.05 -8.44 19.65
N THR A 234 12.83 -7.86 18.74
CA THR A 234 13.88 -8.55 18.00
C THR A 234 14.99 -9.07 18.94
N LYS A 235 15.44 -8.28 19.92
CA LYS A 235 16.43 -8.71 20.93
C LYS A 235 15.96 -9.92 21.76
N ASN A 236 14.67 -10.03 22.00
CA ASN A 236 14.06 -11.13 22.75
C ASN A 236 13.73 -12.35 21.86
N GLY A 237 14.23 -12.41 20.63
CA GLY A 237 14.01 -13.52 19.70
C GLY A 237 12.64 -13.53 19.03
N ASN A 238 11.85 -12.44 19.11
CA ASN A 238 10.63 -12.34 18.32
C ASN A 238 10.96 -12.18 16.83
N GLU A 239 10.02 -12.62 15.99
CA GLU A 239 10.09 -12.41 14.55
C GLU A 239 10.26 -10.92 14.18
N LYS A 240 11.06 -10.68 13.14
CA LYS A 240 11.26 -9.36 12.53
C LYS A 240 9.93 -8.74 12.12
N SER A 241 9.86 -7.42 12.08
CA SER A 241 8.61 -6.69 11.83
C SER A 241 8.73 -5.78 10.63
N ASN A 242 7.66 -5.66 9.84
CA ASN A 242 7.64 -4.69 8.75
C ASN A 242 7.38 -3.26 9.27
N PHE A 243 8.39 -2.64 9.87
CA PHE A 243 8.35 -1.25 10.28
C PHE A 243 8.08 -0.28 9.11
N MET A 244 8.38 -0.67 7.87
CA MET A 244 8.16 0.17 6.68
C MET A 244 6.69 0.53 6.47
N LYS A 245 5.75 -0.32 6.91
CA LYS A 245 4.31 0.00 6.92
C LYS A 245 4.00 1.18 7.86
N GLY A 246 4.69 1.26 9.00
CA GLY A 246 4.62 2.39 9.92
C GLY A 246 5.26 3.64 9.32
N ALA A 247 6.47 3.53 8.76
CA ALA A 247 7.16 4.64 8.10
C ALA A 247 6.30 5.29 6.99
N LEU A 248 5.63 4.46 6.17
CA LEU A 248 4.69 4.95 5.14
C LEU A 248 3.49 5.71 5.74
N GLN A 249 2.98 5.27 6.89
CA GLN A 249 1.86 5.96 7.55
C GLN A 249 2.31 7.29 8.17
N LEU A 250 3.53 7.34 8.72
CA LEU A 250 4.14 8.57 9.21
C LEU A 250 4.35 9.58 8.08
N GLU A 251 4.86 9.13 6.94
CA GLU A 251 5.03 9.95 5.74
C GLU A 251 3.71 10.63 5.31
N LYS A 252 2.62 9.86 5.23
CA LYS A 252 1.29 10.40 4.88
C LYS A 252 0.81 11.46 5.87
N PHE A 253 0.95 11.19 7.16
CA PHE A 253 0.60 12.16 8.20
C PHE A 253 1.43 13.43 8.06
N SER A 254 2.75 13.29 7.86
CA SER A 254 3.69 14.41 7.73
C SER A 254 3.42 15.27 6.51
N ILE A 255 3.03 14.69 5.37
CA ILE A 255 2.61 15.46 4.18
C ILE A 255 1.42 16.36 4.55
N GLU A 256 0.38 15.78 5.15
CA GLU A 256 -0.83 16.52 5.50
C GLU A 256 -0.55 17.56 6.59
N TYR A 257 0.30 17.26 7.56
CA TYR A 257 0.71 18.21 8.59
C TYR A 257 1.48 19.40 7.96
N ALA A 258 2.44 19.12 7.08
CA ALA A 258 3.21 20.16 6.40
C ALA A 258 2.32 21.09 5.56
N LYS A 259 1.28 20.56 4.89
CA LYS A 259 0.30 21.37 4.15
C LYS A 259 -0.44 22.37 5.03
N GLN A 260 -0.74 22.00 6.28
CA GLN A 260 -1.49 22.83 7.22
C GLN A 260 -0.61 23.85 7.94
N HIS A 261 0.66 23.51 8.22
CA HIS A 261 1.51 24.30 9.12
C HIS A 261 2.67 25.04 8.44
N ILE A 262 2.97 24.75 7.16
CA ILE A 262 4.01 25.43 6.38
C ILE A 262 3.37 26.20 5.23
N ASN A 263 3.66 27.49 5.15
CA ASN A 263 3.08 28.40 4.16
C ASN A 263 4.14 29.40 3.65
N LYS A 264 3.75 30.35 2.79
CA LYS A 264 4.70 31.29 2.18
C LYS A 264 5.33 32.25 3.19
N THR A 265 4.62 32.61 4.27
CA THR A 265 5.11 33.51 5.32
C THR A 265 5.90 32.77 6.40
N ASN A 266 5.51 31.51 6.68
CA ASN A 266 6.20 30.58 7.57
C ASN A 266 6.79 29.42 6.76
N LYS A 267 7.93 29.68 6.11
CA LYS A 267 8.59 28.76 5.16
C LYS A 267 9.67 27.87 5.79
N ASP A 268 9.94 28.04 7.08
CA ASP A 268 11.02 27.33 7.76
C ASP A 268 10.70 25.82 7.81
N PRO A 269 11.68 24.94 7.49
CA PRO A 269 11.49 23.51 7.62
C PRO A 269 11.16 23.11 9.05
N ILE A 270 10.15 22.28 9.22
CA ILE A 270 9.82 21.67 10.51
C ILE A 270 10.67 20.42 10.68
N ARG A 271 11.62 20.47 11.61
CA ARG A 271 12.52 19.35 11.96
C ARG A 271 12.14 18.74 13.29
N ARG A 272 12.15 17.41 13.37
CA ARG A 272 12.02 16.63 14.60
C ARG A 272 13.07 15.54 14.59
N ASN A 273 13.82 15.42 15.67
CA ASN A 273 14.83 14.39 15.82
C ASN A 273 14.74 13.77 17.22
N ASN A 274 15.18 12.53 17.31
CA ASN A 274 15.57 11.86 18.54
C ASN A 274 16.85 11.04 18.24
N GLU A 275 17.31 10.23 19.19
CA GLU A 275 18.55 9.44 19.03
C GLU A 275 18.57 8.49 17.82
N ARG A 276 17.39 8.04 17.35
CA ARG A 276 17.26 6.97 16.35
C ARG A 276 16.46 7.36 15.11
N PHE A 277 15.97 8.58 15.07
CA PHE A 277 15.02 9.01 14.06
C PHE A 277 15.15 10.51 13.80
N VAL A 278 15.18 10.88 12.52
CA VAL A 278 15.11 12.26 12.04
C VAL A 278 13.96 12.38 11.06
N LEU A 279 13.14 13.40 11.23
CA LEU A 279 12.05 13.81 10.35
C LEU A 279 12.25 15.27 9.97
N GLU A 280 12.11 15.57 8.70
CA GLU A 280 12.04 16.92 8.20
C GLU A 280 10.87 17.08 7.23
N MET A 281 10.13 18.16 7.42
CA MET A 281 9.06 18.59 6.52
C MET A 281 9.38 19.99 6.03
N ARG A 282 9.42 20.20 4.72
CA ARG A 282 9.63 21.51 4.11
C ARG A 282 8.62 21.72 2.99
N LYS A 283 8.31 22.98 2.67
CA LYS A 283 7.45 23.34 1.55
C LYS A 283 8.18 24.30 0.62
N VAL A 284 8.40 23.87 -0.61
CA VAL A 284 9.21 24.53 -1.62
C VAL A 284 8.30 25.35 -2.53
N PHE A 285 8.40 26.66 -2.46
CA PHE A 285 7.58 27.60 -3.25
C PHE A 285 8.26 28.13 -4.51
N THR A 286 9.57 27.94 -4.62
CA THR A 286 10.37 28.32 -5.78
C THR A 286 11.35 27.20 -6.09
N LYS A 287 11.66 27.02 -7.38
CA LYS A 287 12.62 26.01 -7.81
C LYS A 287 13.98 26.27 -7.12
N PRO A 288 14.55 25.29 -6.40
CA PRO A 288 15.87 25.43 -5.78
C PRO A 288 16.95 25.67 -6.84
N GLN A 289 17.96 26.48 -6.52
CA GLN A 289 19.13 26.66 -7.40
C GLN A 289 20.09 25.47 -7.36
N LYS A 290 20.07 24.72 -6.26
CA LYS A 290 20.89 23.54 -6.00
C LYS A 290 19.99 22.41 -5.54
N ASN A 291 20.49 21.19 -5.64
CA ASN A 291 19.81 20.01 -5.12
C ASN A 291 19.58 20.14 -3.61
N LEU A 292 18.44 19.63 -3.14
CA LEU A 292 18.11 19.64 -1.74
C LEU A 292 18.64 18.37 -1.07
N LYS A 293 19.34 18.54 0.05
CA LYS A 293 19.95 17.44 0.81
C LYS A 293 19.19 17.22 2.12
N PHE A 294 19.09 15.96 2.51
CA PHE A 294 18.58 15.55 3.81
C PHE A 294 19.44 14.42 4.40
N PRO A 295 19.76 14.46 5.70
CA PRO A 295 19.61 15.60 6.61
C PRO A 295 20.55 16.77 6.25
N GLU A 296 20.08 18.00 6.36
CA GLU A 296 20.84 19.21 5.96
C GLU A 296 21.90 19.61 7.01
N ASP A 297 21.61 19.39 8.29
CA ASP A 297 22.38 19.92 9.44
C ASP A 297 23.32 18.89 10.10
N LEU A 298 23.48 17.69 9.53
CA LEU A 298 24.39 16.69 10.10
C LEU A 298 25.83 16.96 9.63
N ASN A 299 26.57 17.75 10.42
CA ASN A 299 28.02 17.98 10.29
C ASN A 299 28.87 16.72 10.59
N ARG A 300 28.51 15.57 10.01
CA ARG A 300 29.33 14.35 10.07
C ARG A 300 29.78 14.04 8.66
N GLY A 301 31.09 14.08 8.42
CA GLY A 301 31.70 13.78 7.12
C GLY A 301 31.38 12.37 6.59
N GLU A 302 30.86 11.50 7.47
CA GLU A 302 30.28 10.20 7.18
C GLU A 302 28.84 10.20 7.71
N ALA A 303 27.87 10.44 6.82
CA ALA A 303 26.46 10.41 7.16
C ALA A 303 25.64 9.84 6.01
N THR A 304 24.58 9.12 6.36
CA THR A 304 23.56 8.72 5.40
C THR A 304 22.78 9.94 4.91
N ILE A 305 22.80 10.18 3.60
CA ILE A 305 22.26 11.39 2.95
C ILE A 305 21.39 10.99 1.75
N ILE A 306 20.31 11.73 1.51
CA ILE A 306 19.58 11.72 0.24
C ILE A 306 19.61 13.12 -0.38
N GLU A 307 19.92 13.19 -1.66
CA GLU A 307 20.01 14.40 -2.45
C GLU A 307 18.98 14.34 -3.58
N LEU A 308 18.07 15.32 -3.58
CA LEU A 308 16.98 15.44 -4.54
C LEU A 308 17.34 16.50 -5.58
N PRO A 309 17.37 16.14 -6.87
CA PRO A 309 17.61 17.10 -7.94
C PRO A 309 16.66 18.31 -7.93
N ALA A 310 17.20 19.49 -8.20
CA ALA A 310 16.40 20.72 -8.32
C ALA A 310 15.33 20.63 -9.42
N SER A 311 15.55 19.80 -10.45
CA SER A 311 14.62 19.52 -11.55
C SER A 311 13.29 18.88 -11.09
N LEU A 312 13.26 18.27 -9.91
CA LEU A 312 12.06 17.67 -9.33
C LEU A 312 11.07 18.72 -8.78
N PHE A 313 11.53 19.95 -8.58
CA PHE A 313 10.75 21.03 -7.97
C PHE A 313 10.17 21.98 -9.03
N ASN A 314 9.34 21.44 -9.92
CA ASN A 314 8.59 22.22 -10.90
C ASN A 314 7.36 22.85 -10.25
N VAL A 315 7.59 23.92 -9.47
CA VAL A 315 6.54 24.55 -8.67
C VAL A 315 5.46 25.18 -9.56
N ILE A 316 4.25 24.63 -9.51
CA ILE A 316 3.04 25.25 -10.05
C ILE A 316 2.66 26.40 -9.10
N LYS A 317 2.34 27.58 -9.64
CA LYS A 317 2.12 28.80 -8.83
C LYS A 317 1.15 28.57 -7.66
N ASP A 318 1.53 29.13 -6.51
CA ASP A 318 0.80 29.24 -5.23
C ASP A 318 0.62 28.01 -4.33
N SER A 319 0.64 26.78 -4.86
CA SER A 319 0.46 25.57 -4.04
C SER A 319 1.74 25.11 -3.33
N GLY A 320 2.91 25.29 -3.96
CA GLY A 320 4.20 24.80 -3.48
C GLY A 320 4.31 23.26 -3.49
N ILE A 321 5.52 22.73 -3.34
CA ILE A 321 5.78 21.29 -3.27
C ILE A 321 6.17 20.94 -1.84
N VAL A 322 5.42 20.06 -1.20
CA VAL A 322 5.77 19.52 0.12
C VAL A 322 6.80 18.43 -0.04
N MET A 323 7.90 18.52 0.70
CA MET A 323 8.92 17.49 0.79
C MET A 323 8.97 16.98 2.23
N VAL A 324 8.84 15.66 2.40
CA VAL A 324 8.96 14.98 3.69
C VAL A 324 10.10 13.99 3.59
N SER A 325 11.09 14.12 4.47
CA SER A 325 12.24 13.24 4.52
C SER A 325 12.41 12.65 5.91
N SER A 326 12.82 11.39 5.96
CA SER A 326 13.04 10.67 7.22
C SER A 326 14.27 9.78 7.19
N LEU A 327 14.95 9.66 8.32
CA LEU A 327 16.09 8.77 8.53
C LEU A 327 15.82 7.95 9.80
N PHE A 328 15.84 6.63 9.68
CA PHE A 328 15.69 5.68 10.79
C PHE A 328 17.00 4.93 10.99
N THR A 329 17.60 5.07 12.17
CA THR A 329 18.92 4.50 12.46
C THR A 329 18.86 3.21 13.28
N GLY A 330 19.77 2.29 12.96
CA GLY A 330 19.91 0.94 13.52
C GLY A 330 18.61 0.14 13.57
N VAL A 331 17.82 0.24 12.50
CA VAL A 331 16.65 -0.60 12.25
C VAL A 331 16.97 -1.81 11.36
N SER A 332 18.20 -1.90 10.83
CA SER A 332 18.66 -2.95 9.91
C SER A 332 18.39 -4.36 10.42
N ASP A 333 18.69 -4.64 11.69
CA ASP A 333 18.47 -5.97 12.28
C ASP A 333 17.00 -6.29 12.55
N THR A 334 16.17 -5.26 12.71
CA THR A 334 14.74 -5.40 13.01
C THR A 334 13.88 -5.67 11.76
N LEU A 335 14.41 -5.37 10.58
CA LEU A 335 13.71 -5.43 9.31
C LEU A 335 13.86 -6.80 8.63
N PRO A 336 12.79 -7.33 8.02
CA PRO A 336 12.87 -8.56 7.26
C PRO A 336 13.81 -8.40 6.07
N THR A 337 14.60 -9.43 5.77
CA THR A 337 15.54 -9.46 4.64
C THR A 337 14.99 -10.28 3.45
N LEU A 338 13.66 -10.28 3.28
CA LEU A 338 13.04 -10.88 2.10
C LEU A 338 13.39 -10.08 0.86
N THR A 339 13.80 -10.77 -0.20
CA THR A 339 14.16 -10.18 -1.49
C THR A 339 13.42 -10.91 -2.62
N GLU A 340 13.54 -10.40 -3.84
CA GLU A 340 13.03 -11.08 -5.04
C GLU A 340 13.86 -12.33 -5.41
N ASP A 341 15.06 -12.50 -4.83
CA ASP A 341 15.94 -13.67 -4.99
C ASP A 341 16.14 -14.39 -3.65
N SER A 342 15.25 -15.35 -3.38
CA SER A 342 15.27 -16.13 -2.14
C SER A 342 16.38 -17.19 -2.09
N SER A 343 17.16 -17.36 -3.17
CA SER A 343 18.20 -18.40 -3.25
C SER A 343 19.47 -18.06 -2.46
N LYS A 344 19.61 -16.81 -2.01
CA LYS A 344 20.79 -16.32 -1.31
C LYS A 344 20.45 -15.62 -0.01
N LYS A 345 21.35 -15.73 0.96
CA LYS A 345 21.23 -15.01 2.22
C LYS A 345 21.54 -13.52 1.98
N HIS A 346 20.72 -12.66 2.55
CA HIS A 346 20.88 -11.21 2.42
C HIS A 346 20.90 -10.54 3.79
N LEU A 347 21.68 -9.46 3.91
CA LEU A 347 21.81 -8.65 5.13
C LEU A 347 21.56 -7.18 4.79
N LEU A 348 20.76 -6.49 5.59
CA LEU A 348 20.69 -5.03 5.53
C LEU A 348 21.90 -4.47 6.27
N ILE A 349 22.66 -3.62 5.60
CA ILE A 349 23.94 -3.09 6.10
C ILE A 349 23.96 -1.56 6.15
N SER A 350 22.79 -0.91 6.15
CA SER A 350 22.68 0.52 6.37
C SER A 350 21.43 0.87 7.17
N ASP A 351 21.36 2.13 7.58
CA ASP A 351 20.14 2.78 8.01
C ASP A 351 19.14 2.94 6.86
N VAL A 352 17.90 3.29 7.21
CA VAL A 352 16.81 3.49 6.23
C VAL A 352 16.55 4.98 6.08
N ILE A 353 16.67 5.48 4.85
CA ILE A 353 16.41 6.88 4.49
C ILE A 353 15.27 6.96 3.47
N SER A 354 14.38 7.94 3.62
CA SER A 354 13.24 8.14 2.74
C SER A 354 13.09 9.62 2.42
N SER A 355 12.67 9.93 1.20
CA SER A 355 12.17 11.26 0.85
C SER A 355 11.03 11.14 -0.15
N THR A 356 10.00 11.95 0.03
CA THR A 356 8.80 11.96 -0.79
C THR A 356 8.40 13.40 -1.10
N LEU A 357 7.78 13.59 -2.26
CA LEU A 357 7.22 14.87 -2.67
C LEU A 357 5.70 14.76 -2.78
N ASP A 358 5.01 15.85 -2.44
CA ASP A 358 3.58 16.05 -2.71
C ASP A 358 3.39 17.41 -3.43
N PRO A 359 2.84 17.42 -4.66
CA PRO A 359 2.41 16.25 -5.43
C PRO A 359 3.58 15.33 -5.82
N LYS A 360 3.31 14.03 -5.88
CA LYS A 360 4.32 13.03 -6.24
C LYS A 360 4.60 13.09 -7.75
N PRO A 361 5.87 13.08 -8.19
CA PRO A 361 6.20 12.94 -9.60
C PRO A 361 5.61 11.65 -10.19
N GLU A 362 5.02 11.77 -11.37
CA GLU A 362 4.45 10.61 -12.08
C GLU A 362 5.54 9.78 -12.75
N GLY A 363 5.42 8.45 -12.67
CA GLY A 363 6.29 7.52 -13.38
C GLY A 363 7.75 7.54 -12.90
N VAL A 364 8.67 7.45 -13.86
CA VAL A 364 10.11 7.47 -13.65
C VAL A 364 10.57 8.92 -13.48
N LEU A 365 11.43 9.18 -12.50
CA LEU A 365 11.95 10.52 -12.28
C LEU A 365 12.74 11.01 -13.50
N PRO A 366 12.59 12.29 -13.91
CA PRO A 366 13.35 12.86 -15.01
C PRO A 366 14.86 12.93 -14.70
N GLU A 367 15.19 13.03 -13.42
CA GLU A 367 16.55 13.00 -12.90
C GLU A 367 16.57 12.14 -11.62
N ASN A 368 17.56 11.26 -11.51
CA ASN A 368 17.64 10.31 -10.41
C ASN A 368 17.99 11.01 -9.09
N VAL A 369 17.42 10.52 -7.99
CA VAL A 369 17.90 10.88 -6.65
C VAL A 369 19.22 10.20 -6.37
N THR A 370 20.11 10.90 -5.67
CA THR A 370 21.40 10.35 -5.21
C THR A 370 21.30 10.07 -3.73
N ILE A 371 21.66 8.86 -3.31
CA ILE A 371 21.58 8.44 -1.91
C ILE A 371 22.96 7.94 -1.51
N ILE A 372 23.51 8.47 -0.42
CA ILE A 372 24.74 8.01 0.19
C ILE A 372 24.35 7.23 1.43
N LEU A 373 24.70 5.95 1.48
CA LEU A 373 24.37 5.04 2.59
C LEU A 373 25.66 4.62 3.29
N GLU A 374 25.73 4.89 4.59
CA GLU A 374 26.83 4.44 5.45
C GLU A 374 26.66 2.97 5.82
N HIS A 375 27.77 2.24 5.88
CA HIS A 375 27.78 0.81 6.21
C HIS A 375 27.73 0.62 7.72
N THR A 376 26.74 -0.10 8.23
CA THR A 376 26.62 -0.41 9.67
C THR A 376 27.63 -1.47 10.15
N ASN A 377 28.34 -2.14 9.24
CA ASN A 377 29.35 -3.13 9.56
C ASN A 377 30.49 -3.09 8.53
N MET A 378 31.68 -2.67 8.96
CA MET A 378 32.87 -2.42 8.13
C MET A 378 33.73 -3.66 7.86
N SER A 379 33.40 -4.82 8.43
CA SER A 379 34.19 -6.06 8.28
C SER A 379 33.72 -6.93 7.11
N GLN A 380 33.46 -6.31 5.95
CA GLN A 380 32.86 -7.01 4.80
C GLN A 380 33.94 -7.66 3.92
N PRO A 381 33.96 -9.01 3.77
CA PRO A 381 34.82 -9.65 2.78
C PRO A 381 34.61 -9.12 1.36
N SER A 382 35.70 -9.08 0.59
CA SER A 382 35.78 -8.59 -0.79
C SER A 382 34.85 -9.29 -1.78
N SER A 383 34.26 -10.42 -1.40
CA SER A 383 33.31 -11.19 -2.21
C SER A 383 31.87 -10.65 -2.20
N TYR A 384 31.55 -9.68 -1.35
CA TYR A 384 30.19 -9.17 -1.22
C TYR A 384 29.80 -8.14 -2.29
N LYS A 385 28.55 -8.23 -2.76
CA LYS A 385 27.99 -7.33 -3.76
C LYS A 385 26.91 -6.44 -3.14
N PRO A 386 27.16 -5.13 -2.94
CA PRO A 386 26.16 -4.22 -2.44
C PRO A 386 25.03 -4.03 -3.47
N LYS A 387 23.80 -3.92 -2.99
CA LYS A 387 22.61 -3.60 -3.78
C LYS A 387 21.87 -2.45 -3.11
N CYS A 388 21.65 -1.38 -3.86
CA CYS A 388 20.75 -0.31 -3.48
C CYS A 388 19.32 -0.82 -3.59
N VAL A 389 18.57 -0.82 -2.50
CA VAL A 389 17.21 -1.36 -2.47
C VAL A 389 16.22 -0.39 -1.85
N PHE A 390 14.95 -0.60 -2.19
CA PHE A 390 13.84 0.06 -1.54
C PHE A 390 12.79 -0.97 -1.11
N TRP A 391 11.95 -0.60 -0.15
CA TRP A 391 10.86 -1.46 0.28
C TRP A 391 9.69 -1.39 -0.71
N LYS A 392 9.49 -2.48 -1.46
CA LYS A 392 8.37 -2.65 -2.39
C LYS A 392 7.18 -3.22 -1.62
N PHE A 393 6.22 -2.35 -1.29
CA PHE A 393 4.97 -2.74 -0.64
C PHE A 393 4.08 -3.60 -1.56
N LYS A 394 3.09 -4.28 -0.96
CA LYS A 394 2.04 -5.05 -1.66
C LYS A 394 2.56 -6.30 -2.38
N VAL A 395 3.58 -6.93 -1.80
CA VAL A 395 4.02 -8.28 -2.18
C VAL A 395 3.37 -9.25 -1.22
N ASP A 396 2.71 -10.28 -1.78
CA ASP A 396 1.94 -11.26 -1.00
C ASP A 396 2.88 -12.20 -0.23
N ASN A 397 3.23 -11.79 0.99
CA ASN A 397 4.04 -12.54 1.94
C ASN A 397 3.72 -12.08 3.38
N GLN A 398 4.32 -12.74 4.38
CA GLN A 398 4.09 -12.47 5.80
C GLN A 398 4.42 -11.02 6.25
N PHE A 399 5.17 -10.28 5.44
CA PHE A 399 5.55 -8.89 5.72
C PHE A 399 4.83 -7.87 4.80
N ASN A 400 3.99 -8.30 3.85
CA ASN A 400 3.32 -7.43 2.87
C ASN A 400 4.29 -6.52 2.08
N GLY A 401 5.43 -7.07 1.68
CA GLY A 401 6.44 -6.36 0.92
C GLY A 401 7.78 -7.10 0.82
N THR A 402 8.67 -6.61 -0.03
CA THR A 402 10.00 -7.18 -0.23
C THR A 402 11.00 -6.08 -0.55
N TRP A 403 12.28 -6.31 -0.31
CA TRP A 403 13.32 -5.41 -0.82
C TRP A 403 13.53 -5.65 -2.31
N SER A 404 13.47 -4.57 -3.10
CA SER A 404 13.72 -4.62 -4.54
C SER A 404 14.79 -3.61 -4.93
N SER A 405 15.62 -3.98 -5.90
CA SER A 405 16.62 -3.08 -6.52
C SER A 405 16.11 -2.42 -7.80
N SER A 406 14.86 -2.70 -8.20
CA SER A 406 14.27 -2.18 -9.44
C SER A 406 14.33 -0.65 -9.49
N GLY A 407 14.95 -0.10 -10.54
CA GLY A 407 15.11 1.35 -10.71
C GLY A 407 16.21 1.99 -9.85
N CYS A 408 17.00 1.20 -9.13
CA CYS A 408 18.14 1.66 -8.33
C CYS A 408 19.44 0.99 -8.80
N THR A 409 20.53 1.75 -8.80
CA THR A 409 21.86 1.27 -9.19
C THR A 409 22.92 1.75 -8.20
N VAL A 410 23.93 0.90 -7.94
CA VAL A 410 25.15 1.33 -7.23
C VAL A 410 26.00 2.12 -8.22
N LYS A 411 26.40 3.33 -7.84
CA LYS A 411 27.33 4.17 -8.59
C LYS A 411 28.75 3.98 -8.12
N GLU A 412 28.94 4.03 -6.81
CA GLU A 412 30.23 3.85 -6.17
C GLU A 412 30.03 3.10 -4.85
N SER A 413 31.00 2.29 -4.46
CA SER A 413 31.01 1.63 -3.16
C SER A 413 32.45 1.50 -2.69
N ASN A 414 32.67 1.84 -1.44
CA ASN A 414 33.92 1.61 -0.73
C ASN A 414 33.60 0.92 0.62
N ASN A 415 34.60 0.79 1.48
CA ASN A 415 34.46 0.05 2.74
C ASN A 415 33.50 0.68 3.76
N ASN A 416 33.20 1.97 3.64
CA ASN A 416 32.44 2.72 4.64
C ASN A 416 31.09 3.21 4.08
N ARG A 417 30.98 3.39 2.76
CA ARG A 417 29.79 3.98 2.13
C ARG A 417 29.50 3.42 0.75
N THR A 418 28.23 3.45 0.39
CA THR A 418 27.74 3.18 -0.96
C THR A 418 26.94 4.36 -1.48
N VAL A 419 27.22 4.78 -2.71
CA VAL A 419 26.45 5.78 -3.44
C VAL A 419 25.48 5.08 -4.38
N CYS A 420 24.20 5.39 -4.22
CA CYS A 420 23.07 4.85 -4.96
C CYS A 420 22.45 5.92 -5.85
N SER A 421 21.98 5.52 -7.03
CA SER A 421 21.19 6.34 -7.93
C SER A 421 19.87 5.65 -8.23
N CYS A 422 18.75 6.28 -7.86
CA CYS A 422 17.41 5.72 -8.00
C CYS A 422 16.49 6.62 -8.81
N ASN A 423 15.64 6.02 -9.64
CA ASN A 423 14.74 6.74 -10.55
C ASN A 423 13.29 6.84 -10.04
N HIS A 424 13.09 6.72 -8.73
CA HIS A 424 11.80 6.83 -8.05
C HIS A 424 11.99 7.36 -6.63
N MET A 425 10.88 7.71 -5.96
CA MET A 425 10.85 8.16 -4.56
C MET A 425 10.15 7.11 -3.69
N THR A 426 10.92 6.50 -2.80
CA THR A 426 10.50 5.47 -1.85
C THR A 426 11.42 5.51 -0.61
N SER A 427 11.23 4.58 0.33
CA SER A 427 12.17 4.39 1.44
C SER A 427 13.27 3.42 1.05
N PHE A 428 14.52 3.84 1.21
CA PHE A 428 15.73 3.20 0.72
C PHE A 428 16.60 2.64 1.84
N ALA A 429 17.33 1.56 1.53
CA ALA A 429 18.33 0.93 2.38
C ALA A 429 19.41 0.24 1.52
N LEU A 430 20.53 -0.14 2.13
CA LEU A 430 21.60 -0.91 1.51
C LEU A 430 21.45 -2.38 1.90
N LEU A 431 21.36 -3.23 0.90
CA LEU A 431 21.31 -4.68 1.07
C LEU A 431 22.57 -5.32 0.52
N MET A 432 23.12 -6.27 1.25
CA MET A 432 24.26 -7.06 0.85
C MET A 432 23.82 -8.50 0.60
N GLN A 433 24.26 -9.07 -0.53
CA GLN A 433 24.09 -10.48 -0.82
C GLN A 433 25.29 -11.26 -0.29
N VAL A 434 25.02 -12.28 0.53
CA VAL A 434 26.00 -13.21 1.08
C VAL A 434 26.02 -14.43 0.18
N ASP A 435 27.10 -14.63 -0.57
CA ASP A 435 27.35 -15.90 -1.23
C ASP A 435 27.87 -16.88 -0.15
N GLU A 436 27.28 -18.08 -0.06
CA GLU A 436 27.85 -19.12 0.80
C GLU A 436 29.28 -19.38 0.34
N GLN A 437 30.26 -19.17 1.23
CA GLN A 437 31.58 -19.72 1.00
C GLN A 437 31.37 -21.22 0.80
N LYS A 438 31.71 -21.74 -0.39
CA LYS A 438 32.04 -23.15 -0.50
C LYS A 438 33.08 -23.37 0.58
N THR A 439 32.73 -24.13 1.62
CA THR A 439 33.69 -24.65 2.55
C THR A 439 34.76 -25.31 1.69
N VAL A 440 35.95 -24.72 1.67
CA VAL A 440 37.13 -25.47 1.26
C VAL A 440 37.23 -26.53 2.35
N SER A 441 36.69 -27.71 2.06
CA SER A 441 36.98 -28.89 2.85
C SER A 441 38.48 -29.06 2.73
N CYS A 442 39.19 -28.61 3.76
CA CYS A 442 40.55 -29.05 3.98
C CYS A 442 40.39 -30.52 4.38
N MET A 443 40.33 -31.39 3.38
CA MET A 443 40.48 -32.82 3.57
C MET A 443 41.92 -32.97 4.07
N LEU A 444 42.06 -33.06 5.39
CA LEU A 444 43.30 -33.42 6.05
C LEU A 444 43.68 -34.81 5.49
N LEU A 445 44.62 -34.83 4.55
CA LEU A 445 45.38 -36.02 4.24
C LEU A 445 46.42 -36.15 5.35
N PHE A 446 46.10 -36.98 6.35
CA PHE A 446 47.07 -37.58 7.26
C PHE A 446 46.88 -39.08 7.24
#